data_AF-A0A954MH01-F1
#
_entry.id   AF-A0A954MH01-F1
#
_cell.length_a   1.000
_cell.length_b   1.000
_cell.length_c   1.000
_cell.angle_alpha   90.00
_cell.angle_beta   90.00
_cell.angle_gamma   90.00
#
_symmetry.space_group_name_H-M   'P 1'
#
loop_
_entity.id
_entity.type
_entity.pdbx_description
1 polymer ?
#
loop_
_entity_poly.entity_id
_entity_poly.type
_entity_poly.pdbx_seq_one_letter_code
_entity_poly.pdbx_strand_id
1 'polypeptide(L)'
;MSLYGFSRSLCVLLASACILSATSATAFEEQVAPGQAMAIAGARFVEVLDHSQKLKTLFSYDDPERINWHFIPRERKGMGLWDLNGAARDAAEALVRSGLSSAGYAKTLEVRSLEEVLYLFEGGDEAERRLKRHPHKYFLSIFGTPAAKGLWGWRFEG
;
A
#
# COMPACT_ATOMS: atom_id res chain seq x y z
N MET A 1 -81.93 5.87 -32.36
CA MET A 1 -81.50 4.47 -32.54
C MET A 1 -79.98 4.46 -32.63
N SER A 2 -79.31 3.90 -31.60
CA SER A 2 -77.94 3.36 -31.58
C SER A 2 -76.76 4.25 -32.03
N LEU A 3 -75.60 4.35 -31.38
CA LEU A 3 -75.03 3.99 -30.08
C LEU A 3 -73.69 4.77 -30.01
N TYR A 4 -73.23 5.01 -28.79
CA TYR A 4 -72.03 5.73 -28.38
C TYR A 4 -70.73 5.37 -29.12
N GLY A 5 -69.98 6.39 -29.56
CA GLY A 5 -68.57 6.30 -29.94
C GLY A 5 -67.71 7.13 -29.00
N PHE A 6 -67.29 6.52 -27.88
CA PHE A 6 -66.45 7.13 -26.86
C PHE A 6 -64.97 6.90 -27.16
N SER A 7 -64.15 7.90 -26.84
CA SER A 7 -62.72 7.82 -26.52
C SER A 7 -61.71 7.60 -27.66
N ARG A 8 -61.17 8.71 -28.20
CA ARG A 8 -59.81 8.74 -28.78
C ARG A 8 -59.03 10.05 -28.58
N SER A 9 -59.49 10.98 -27.74
CA SER A 9 -58.83 12.29 -27.59
C SER A 9 -58.23 12.57 -26.21
N LEU A 10 -57.98 11.52 -25.40
CA LEU A 10 -57.44 11.67 -24.05
C LEU A 10 -56.24 10.75 -23.77
N CYS A 11 -55.29 10.67 -24.70
CA CYS A 11 -53.94 10.11 -24.52
C CYS A 11 -53.08 10.87 -25.54
N VAL A 12 -52.20 11.82 -25.24
CA VAL A 12 -51.15 11.79 -24.23
C VAL A 12 -50.76 13.26 -23.98
N LEU A 13 -51.46 13.93 -23.05
CA LEU A 13 -50.98 15.15 -22.38
C LEU A 13 -50.41 14.78 -21.00
N LEU A 14 -49.67 13.67 -20.92
CA LEU A 14 -49.03 13.12 -19.72
C LEU A 14 -47.65 12.53 -20.06
N ALA A 15 -46.83 13.27 -20.80
CA ALA A 15 -45.42 12.90 -21.05
C ALA A 15 -44.43 13.86 -20.35
N SER A 16 -44.87 14.54 -19.29
CA SER A 16 -44.02 15.47 -18.52
C SER A 16 -44.05 15.22 -17.01
N ALA A 17 -44.51 14.06 -16.57
CA ALA A 17 -44.59 13.72 -15.15
C ALA A 17 -44.19 12.26 -14.87
N CYS A 18 -42.99 11.87 -15.31
CA CYS A 18 -42.22 10.82 -14.63
C CYS A 18 -40.98 11.47 -14.03
N ILE A 19 -41.25 12.28 -13.01
CA ILE A 19 -40.28 12.61 -11.98
C ILE A 19 -39.96 11.31 -11.21
N LEU A 20 -38.71 11.19 -10.78
CA LEU A 20 -38.28 10.72 -9.45
C LEU A 20 -37.33 9.50 -9.45
N SER A 21 -36.06 9.84 -9.16
CA SER A 21 -35.09 9.07 -8.38
C SER A 21 -34.53 7.77 -8.96
N ALA A 22 -33.65 7.92 -9.95
CA ALA A 22 -32.42 7.13 -9.94
C ALA A 22 -31.45 7.78 -8.95
N THR A 23 -31.72 7.66 -7.65
CA THR A 23 -30.67 7.81 -6.65
C THR A 23 -29.75 6.62 -6.84
N SER A 24 -28.72 6.77 -7.65
CA SER A 24 -27.55 5.91 -7.56
C SER A 24 -27.11 5.97 -6.10
N ALA A 25 -27.42 4.94 -5.33
CA ALA A 25 -26.77 4.70 -4.06
C ALA A 25 -25.31 4.44 -4.43
N THR A 26 -24.53 5.50 -4.57
CA THR A 26 -23.09 5.41 -4.37
C THR A 26 -22.99 4.95 -2.93
N ALA A 27 -22.83 3.64 -2.72
CA ALA A 27 -22.28 3.14 -1.49
C ALA A 27 -21.01 3.97 -1.30
N PHE A 28 -21.04 4.88 -0.32
CA PHE A 28 -19.82 5.49 0.18
C PHE A 28 -19.04 4.29 0.71
N GLU A 29 -18.11 3.79 -0.10
CA GLU A 29 -17.16 2.80 0.34
C GLU A 29 -16.44 3.46 1.51
N GLU A 30 -16.70 2.98 2.72
CA GLU A 30 -16.13 3.56 3.93
C GLU A 30 -14.62 3.45 3.81
N GLN A 31 -13.98 4.57 3.43
CA GLN A 31 -12.58 4.59 3.14
C GLN A 31 -11.84 4.27 4.43
N VAL A 32 -11.25 3.07 4.51
CA VAL A 32 -10.50 2.63 5.67
C VAL A 32 -9.47 3.70 6.01
N ALA A 33 -9.50 4.18 7.27
CA ALA A 33 -8.56 5.20 7.72
C ALA A 33 -7.12 4.74 7.44
N PRO A 34 -6.22 5.61 6.93
CA PRO A 34 -4.87 5.21 6.53
C PRO A 34 -4.10 4.42 7.60
N GLY A 35 -4.24 4.82 8.88
CA GLY A 35 -3.63 4.10 10.01
C GLY A 35 -4.14 2.67 10.17
N GLN A 36 -5.44 2.44 9.94
CA GLN A 36 -6.04 1.11 10.01
C GLN A 36 -5.63 0.25 8.81
N ALA A 37 -5.53 0.82 7.61
CA ALA A 37 -5.01 0.13 6.43
C ALA A 37 -3.55 -0.33 6.65
N MET A 38 -2.70 0.55 7.18
CA MET A 38 -1.33 0.21 7.55
C MET A 38 -1.26 -0.85 8.64
N ALA A 39 -2.14 -0.80 9.66
CA ALA A 39 -2.17 -1.80 10.72
C ALA A 39 -2.53 -3.19 10.19
N ILE A 40 -3.51 -3.27 9.28
CA ILE A 40 -3.90 -4.53 8.62
C ILE A 40 -2.73 -5.06 7.79
N ALA A 41 -2.13 -4.23 6.94
CA ALA A 41 -1.00 -4.64 6.10
C ALA A 41 0.22 -5.06 6.94
N GLY A 42 0.51 -4.33 8.01
CA GLY A 42 1.59 -4.64 8.95
C GLY A 42 1.37 -5.97 9.65
N ALA A 43 0.16 -6.24 10.15
CA ALA A 43 -0.19 -7.52 10.76
C ALA A 43 -0.03 -8.68 9.77
N ARG A 44 -0.48 -8.50 8.52
CA ARG A 44 -0.30 -9.51 7.46
C ARG A 44 1.16 -9.75 7.13
N PHE A 45 1.97 -8.69 7.04
CA PHE A 45 3.41 -8.84 6.85
C PHE A 45 4.03 -9.66 7.98
N VAL A 46 3.75 -9.34 9.24
CA VAL A 46 4.28 -10.12 10.37
C VAL A 46 3.80 -11.57 10.37
N GLU A 47 2.54 -11.83 9.99
CA GLU A 47 1.97 -13.17 9.95
C GLU A 47 2.73 -14.11 9.00
N VAL A 48 3.07 -13.64 7.79
CA VAL A 48 3.71 -14.46 6.75
C VAL A 48 5.22 -14.66 6.94
N LEU A 49 5.85 -13.92 7.87
CA LEU A 49 7.27 -14.09 8.15
C LEU A 49 7.53 -15.36 8.96
N ASP A 50 8.59 -16.07 8.59
CA ASP A 50 9.15 -17.15 9.41
C ASP A 50 9.82 -16.59 10.69
N HIS A 51 10.24 -17.50 11.57
CA HIS A 51 10.85 -17.13 12.84
C HIS A 51 12.14 -16.31 12.66
N SER A 52 13.02 -16.72 11.74
CA SER A 52 14.29 -16.03 11.49
C SER A 52 14.07 -14.63 10.92
N GLN A 53 13.04 -14.49 10.08
CA GLN A 53 12.66 -13.22 9.49
C GLN A 53 12.05 -12.28 10.53
N LYS A 54 11.19 -12.79 11.43
CA LYS A 54 10.64 -12.03 12.55
C LYS A 54 11.73 -11.45 13.45
N LEU A 55 12.76 -12.23 13.78
CA LEU A 55 13.88 -11.76 14.60
C LEU A 55 14.64 -10.57 14.00
N LYS A 56 14.70 -10.46 12.67
CA LYS A 56 15.33 -9.33 11.98
C LYS A 56 14.41 -8.12 11.86
N THR A 57 13.10 -8.32 11.89
CA THR A 57 12.08 -7.32 11.51
C THR A 57 11.44 -6.64 12.71
N LEU A 58 11.23 -7.37 13.81
CA LEU A 58 10.43 -6.94 14.94
C LEU A 58 11.30 -6.36 16.05
N PHE A 59 10.96 -5.15 16.47
CA PHE A 59 11.58 -4.43 17.58
C PHE A 59 10.51 -4.08 18.61
N SER A 60 10.92 -3.85 19.87
CA SER A 60 10.00 -3.24 20.83
C SER A 60 9.63 -1.84 20.34
N TYR A 61 8.50 -1.30 20.81
CA TYR A 61 8.10 0.04 20.37
C TYR A 61 9.19 1.05 20.74
N ASP A 62 9.66 1.03 21.98
CA ASP A 62 10.66 1.91 22.56
C ASP A 62 12.12 1.61 22.19
N ASP A 63 12.37 0.65 21.28
CA ASP A 63 13.72 0.31 20.85
C ASP A 63 14.45 1.55 20.30
N PRO A 64 15.72 1.81 20.70
CA PRO A 64 16.53 2.92 20.17
C PRO A 64 16.63 2.91 18.64
N GLU A 65 16.51 1.74 18.02
CA GLU A 65 16.47 1.59 16.57
C GLU A 65 15.35 2.42 15.94
N ARG A 66 14.19 2.63 16.61
CA ARG A 66 13.04 3.39 16.04
C ARG A 66 13.43 4.78 15.57
N ILE A 67 14.34 5.44 16.28
CA ILE A 67 14.82 6.79 15.99
C ILE A 67 16.20 6.82 15.31
N ASN A 68 16.81 5.65 15.06
CA ASN A 68 18.10 5.51 14.39
C ASN A 68 17.96 5.58 12.87
N TRP A 69 17.48 6.71 12.33
CA TRP A 69 17.34 6.92 10.90
C TRP A 69 18.46 7.80 10.35
N HIS A 70 19.04 7.40 9.21
CA HIS A 70 20.14 8.10 8.54
C HIS A 70 19.95 8.10 7.03
N PHE A 71 20.28 9.21 6.37
CA PHE A 71 20.28 9.31 4.90
C PHE A 71 21.64 8.94 4.27
N ILE A 72 22.65 8.62 5.09
CA ILE A 72 23.99 8.21 4.64
C ILE A 72 24.11 6.68 4.54
N PRO A 73 25.02 6.15 3.70
CA PRO A 73 25.23 4.70 3.61
C PRO A 73 25.71 4.10 4.93
N ARG A 74 24.92 3.18 5.48
CA ARG A 74 25.24 2.39 6.68
C ARG A 74 24.63 1.00 6.57
N GLU A 75 25.10 0.09 7.42
CA GLU A 75 24.33 -1.12 7.69
C GLU A 75 22.99 -0.75 8.33
N ARG A 76 21.93 -1.39 7.86
CA ARG A 76 20.56 -1.14 8.30
C ARG A 76 19.99 -2.41 8.89
N LYS A 77 19.25 -2.26 9.99
CA LYS A 77 18.46 -3.34 10.56
C LYS A 77 17.10 -3.44 9.88
N GLY A 78 16.42 -4.55 10.11
CA GLY A 78 15.15 -4.87 9.44
C GLY A 78 15.31 -5.98 8.41
N MET A 79 14.19 -6.31 7.78
CA MET A 79 14.14 -7.26 6.69
C MET A 79 14.44 -6.58 5.37
N GLY A 80 15.53 -6.98 4.72
CA GLY A 80 15.83 -6.54 3.36
C GLY A 80 14.82 -7.12 2.38
N LEU A 81 14.27 -6.29 1.50
CA LEU A 81 13.35 -6.74 0.45
C LEU A 81 13.98 -7.80 -0.48
N TRP A 82 15.30 -7.76 -0.68
CA TRP A 82 16.08 -8.75 -1.41
C TRP A 82 16.12 -10.16 -0.77
N ASP A 83 15.85 -10.27 0.53
CA ASP A 83 15.87 -11.52 1.31
C ASP A 83 14.47 -12.14 1.41
N LEU A 84 13.46 -11.44 0.87
CA LEU A 84 12.07 -11.87 0.86
C LEU A 84 11.66 -12.44 -0.49
N ASN A 85 10.81 -13.46 -0.45
CA ASN A 85 10.20 -14.06 -1.62
C ASN A 85 8.71 -14.39 -1.36
N GLY A 86 7.97 -14.70 -2.43
CA GLY A 86 6.57 -15.11 -2.37
C GLY A 86 5.69 -14.19 -1.51
N ALA A 87 4.87 -14.80 -0.66
CA ALA A 87 3.90 -14.10 0.18
C ALA A 87 4.54 -13.06 1.11
N ALA A 88 5.75 -13.31 1.62
CA ALA A 88 6.45 -12.35 2.48
C ALA A 88 6.87 -11.10 1.71
N ARG A 89 7.31 -11.25 0.45
CA ARG A 89 7.65 -10.11 -0.39
C ARG A 89 6.41 -9.32 -0.80
N ASP A 90 5.32 -10.00 -1.13
CA ASP A 90 4.06 -9.35 -1.51
C ASP A 90 3.47 -8.57 -0.33
N ALA A 91 3.49 -9.14 0.87
CA ALA A 91 3.02 -8.48 2.08
C ALA A 91 3.89 -7.28 2.47
N ALA A 92 5.21 -7.37 2.28
CA ALA A 92 6.13 -6.24 2.46
C ALA A 92 5.78 -5.06 1.53
N GLU A 93 5.59 -5.33 0.24
CA GLU A 93 5.20 -4.29 -0.74
C GLU A 93 3.80 -3.74 -0.46
N ALA A 94 2.87 -4.57 0.01
CA ALA A 94 1.54 -4.15 0.43
C ALA A 94 1.58 -3.20 1.64
N LEU A 95 2.46 -3.47 2.63
CA LEU A 95 2.69 -2.56 3.76
C LEU A 95 3.22 -1.20 3.26
N VAL A 96 4.23 -1.19 2.40
CA VAL A 96 4.76 0.06 1.83
C VAL A 96 3.67 0.83 1.09
N ARG A 97 2.89 0.14 0.25
CA ARG A 97 1.77 0.74 -0.49
C ARG A 97 0.70 1.32 0.43
N SER A 98 0.40 0.67 1.55
CA SER A 98 -0.65 1.11 2.48
C SER A 98 -0.36 2.47 3.15
N GLY A 99 0.91 2.87 3.24
CA GLY A 99 1.31 4.16 3.78
C GLY A 99 1.40 5.30 2.76
N LEU A 100 1.14 5.02 1.48
CA LEU A 100 1.36 5.97 0.39
C LEU A 100 0.10 6.10 -0.48
N SER A 101 -0.04 7.25 -1.13
CA SER A 101 -0.95 7.34 -2.27
C SER A 101 -0.44 6.48 -3.43
N SER A 102 -1.30 6.20 -4.41
CA SER A 102 -0.90 5.45 -5.61
C SER A 102 0.25 6.14 -6.35
N ALA A 103 0.22 7.48 -6.43
CA ALA A 103 1.32 8.27 -7.00
C ALA A 103 2.59 8.21 -6.14
N GLY A 104 2.46 8.23 -4.81
CA GLY A 104 3.59 8.08 -3.89
C GLY A 104 4.28 6.72 -4.02
N TYR A 105 3.50 5.63 -4.08
CA TYR A 105 4.03 4.29 -4.27
C TYR A 105 4.69 4.13 -5.65
N ALA A 106 4.08 4.66 -6.72
CA ALA A 106 4.70 4.67 -8.05
C ALA A 106 6.04 5.41 -8.03
N LYS A 107 6.11 6.57 -7.38
CA LYS A 107 7.37 7.32 -7.23
C LYS A 107 8.42 6.53 -6.46
N THR A 108 8.04 5.80 -5.40
CA THR A 108 8.96 4.92 -4.67
C THR A 108 9.53 3.84 -5.59
N LEU A 109 8.73 3.21 -6.44
CA LEU A 109 9.21 2.21 -7.40
C LEU A 109 10.17 2.83 -8.43
N GLU A 110 9.83 4.00 -8.97
CA GLU A 110 10.69 4.73 -9.91
C GLU A 110 12.05 5.05 -9.29
N VAL A 111 12.08 5.64 -8.09
CA VAL A 111 13.33 5.98 -7.40
C VAL A 111 14.18 4.73 -7.15
N ARG A 112 13.56 3.64 -6.66
CA ARG A 112 14.26 2.36 -6.44
C ARG A 112 14.83 1.79 -7.73
N SER A 113 14.12 1.93 -8.85
CA SER A 113 14.58 1.44 -10.15
C SER A 113 15.81 2.17 -10.68
N LEU A 114 16.06 3.42 -10.23
CA LEU A 114 17.26 4.17 -10.59
C LEU A 114 18.55 3.52 -10.05
N GLU A 115 18.46 2.62 -9.08
CA GLU A 115 19.62 1.83 -8.65
C GLU A 115 20.19 0.97 -9.79
N GLU A 116 19.38 0.50 -10.75
CA GLU A 116 19.91 -0.18 -11.94
C GLU A 116 20.65 0.77 -12.87
N VAL A 117 20.17 2.01 -13.02
CA VAL A 117 20.87 3.04 -13.80
C VAL A 117 22.22 3.32 -13.15
N LEU A 118 22.25 3.49 -11.82
CA LEU A 118 23.49 3.71 -11.09
C LEU A 118 24.43 2.48 -11.16
N TYR A 119 23.90 1.27 -11.13
CA TYR A 119 24.70 0.04 -11.32
C TYR A 119 25.44 0.03 -12.67
N LEU A 120 24.80 0.51 -13.74
CA LEU A 120 25.38 0.58 -15.09
C LEU A 120 26.36 1.73 -15.27
N PHE A 121 26.15 2.86 -14.59
CA PHE A 121 26.98 4.06 -14.72
C PHE A 121 28.20 4.08 -13.79
N GLU A 122 28.09 3.49 -12.60
CA GLU A 122 29.22 3.41 -11.67
C GLU A 122 30.25 2.39 -12.17
N GLY A 123 31.53 2.76 -12.12
CA GLY A 123 32.65 1.83 -12.36
C GLY A 123 33.05 1.07 -11.08
N GLY A 124 34.04 0.18 -11.20
CA GLY A 124 34.60 -0.59 -10.08
C GLY A 124 34.35 -2.09 -10.21
N ASP A 125 34.49 -2.83 -9.11
CA ASP A 125 34.19 -4.26 -9.08
C ASP A 125 32.69 -4.51 -9.26
N GLU A 126 32.34 -5.48 -10.11
CA GLU A 126 30.95 -5.76 -10.46
C GLU A 126 30.16 -6.35 -9.29
N ALA A 127 30.75 -7.26 -8.53
CA ALA A 127 30.10 -7.92 -7.41
C ALA A 127 29.81 -6.90 -6.29
N GLU A 128 30.79 -6.04 -5.97
CA GLU A 128 30.62 -4.95 -5.01
C GLU A 128 29.54 -3.96 -5.46
N ARG A 129 29.55 -3.55 -6.73
CA ARG A 129 28.51 -2.67 -7.27
C ARG A 129 27.14 -3.29 -7.15
N ARG A 130 26.97 -4.57 -7.50
CA ARG A 130 25.66 -5.23 -7.42
C ARG A 130 25.15 -5.33 -5.98
N LEU A 131 26.04 -5.57 -5.02
CA LEU A 131 25.70 -5.55 -3.59
C LEU A 131 25.29 -4.15 -3.11
N LYS A 132 25.79 -3.08 -3.72
CA LYS A 132 25.46 -1.69 -3.37
C LYS A 132 24.22 -1.17 -4.10
N ARG A 133 24.14 -1.42 -5.41
CA ARG A 133 23.19 -0.87 -6.38
C ARG A 133 22.16 -1.93 -6.76
N HIS A 134 21.24 -2.18 -5.83
CA HIS A 134 20.16 -3.14 -6.03
C HIS A 134 18.82 -2.49 -5.67
N PRO A 135 17.81 -2.50 -6.57
CA PRO A 135 16.50 -1.88 -6.32
C PRO A 135 15.73 -2.43 -5.11
N HIS A 136 16.12 -3.61 -4.64
CA HIS A 136 15.55 -4.26 -3.46
C HIS A 136 16.45 -4.17 -2.21
N LYS A 137 17.51 -3.36 -2.21
CA LYS A 137 18.31 -3.07 -1.02
C LYS A 137 17.64 -2.04 -0.11
N TYR A 138 16.38 -2.31 0.21
CA TYR A 138 15.56 -1.53 1.11
C TYR A 138 15.08 -2.43 2.24
N PHE A 139 14.99 -1.89 3.44
CA PHE A 139 14.76 -2.62 4.68
C PHE A 139 13.45 -2.20 5.31
N LEU A 140 12.72 -3.19 5.84
CA LEU A 140 11.50 -2.98 6.63
C LEU A 140 11.72 -3.35 8.09
N SER A 141 11.33 -2.46 8.98
CA SER A 141 11.33 -2.69 10.43
C SER A 141 9.95 -2.37 11.01
N ILE A 142 9.50 -3.16 11.98
CA ILE A 142 8.26 -2.97 12.74
C ILE A 142 8.63 -2.70 14.19
N PHE A 143 8.05 -1.65 14.78
CA PHE A 143 8.25 -1.25 16.17
C PHE A 143 6.95 -1.45 16.93
N GLY A 144 6.93 -2.38 17.90
CA GLY A 144 5.70 -2.78 18.59
C GLY A 144 4.86 -3.78 17.78
N THR A 145 3.57 -3.89 18.10
CA THR A 145 2.64 -4.84 17.44
C THR A 145 1.65 -4.08 16.57
N PRO A 146 1.61 -4.32 15.24
CA PRO A 146 0.63 -3.71 14.36
C PRO A 146 -0.80 -3.95 14.84
N ALA A 147 -1.52 -2.88 15.14
CA ALA A 147 -2.89 -2.93 15.63
C ALA A 147 -3.63 -1.63 15.30
N ALA A 148 -4.95 -1.70 15.19
CA ALA A 148 -5.80 -0.52 14.92
C ALA A 148 -5.76 0.52 16.06
N LYS A 149 -5.41 0.08 17.28
CA LYS A 149 -5.26 0.91 18.47
C LYS A 149 -3.98 0.54 19.20
N GLY A 150 -3.36 1.50 19.88
CA GLY A 150 -2.12 1.30 20.62
C GLY A 150 -0.90 1.93 19.94
N LEU A 151 0.28 1.64 20.49
CA LEU A 151 1.55 2.21 20.04
C LEU A 151 2.28 1.21 19.15
N TRP A 152 2.43 1.56 17.87
CA TRP A 152 3.28 0.84 16.95
C TRP A 152 3.73 1.78 15.83
N GLY A 153 4.73 1.34 15.07
CA GLY A 153 5.18 2.02 13.87
C GLY A 153 5.94 1.07 12.96
N TRP A 154 6.28 1.57 11.78
CA TRP A 154 7.12 0.84 10.84
C TRP A 154 8.02 1.81 10.09
N ARG A 155 9.12 1.29 9.54
CA ARG A 155 10.08 2.08 8.77
C ARG A 155 10.47 1.34 7.51
N PHE A 156 10.59 2.09 6.42
CA PHE A 156 11.11 1.64 5.14
C PHE A 156 12.24 2.55 4.69
N GLU A 157 13.43 2.00 4.48
CA GLU A 157 14.65 2.78 4.16
C GLU A 157 15.65 1.98 3.31
N GLY A 158 16.49 2.68 2.54
CA GLY A 158 17.49 2.09 1.63
C GLY A 158 18.40 3.15 1.07
#